data_AF-A0AAW9NB22-F1
#
_entry.id   AF-A0AAW9NB22-F1
#
_cell.length_a   1.000
_cell.length_b   1.000
_cell.length_c   1.000
_cell.angle_alpha   90.00
_cell.angle_beta   90.00
_cell.angle_gamma   90.00
#
_symmetry.space_group_name_H-M   'P 1'
#
loop_
_entity.id
_entity.type
_entity.pdbx_description
1 polymer ?
#
loop_
_entity_poly.entity_id
_entity_poly.type
_entity_poly.pdbx_seq_one_letter_code
_entity_poly.pdbx_strand_id
1 'polypeptide(L)'
;MMAEDINKEKEKLNQEFATILHDITYRLNVLKEAGSGAVDRVHTSDLNIATHMLDGYVINNNKPTAGSVEWLDLNIVYKGTTYTITNGSTAMKYVWWQFAATDKTKLQFSNTKPTLTQDDILLGINEGGTFTLTMAPGKMTPGGALMDGSVGSGELGAGAVTEAKIANLAITAGKIDDGAITETKIGSNAVTGAKILNGAVVADKLGTGAVTAGKIGAGAVNNANLFTSGVVGSTALGTGAVTAGKIASGAVNNSNIFSSGVVNGTAIGDGAVTTGKIGAGAVAEDKLNMATHFLF
;
A
#
# COMPACT_ATOMS: atom_id res chain seq x y z
N MET A 1 26.48 80.48 -0.34
CA MET A 1 25.98 79.62 0.74
C MET A 1 24.51 79.93 1.04
N MET A 2 24.18 81.03 1.72
CA MET A 2 22.80 81.30 2.15
C MET A 2 21.73 81.33 1.03
N ALA A 3 22.03 81.88 -0.14
CA ALA A 3 21.07 81.92 -1.27
C ALA A 3 20.88 80.55 -1.96
N GLU A 4 21.89 79.69 -1.92
CA GLU A 4 21.85 78.36 -2.52
C GLU A 4 21.09 77.36 -1.63
N ASP A 5 21.26 77.50 -0.30
CA ASP A 5 20.54 76.70 0.69
C ASP A 5 19.03 77.02 0.67
N ILE A 6 18.65 78.30 0.57
CA ILE A 6 17.25 78.72 0.42
C ILE A 6 16.61 78.12 -0.85
N ASN A 7 17.36 77.98 -1.94
CA ASN A 7 16.82 77.47 -3.19
C ASN A 7 16.59 75.95 -3.15
N LYS A 8 17.52 75.20 -2.52
CA LYS A 8 17.37 73.76 -2.28
C LYS A 8 16.17 73.46 -1.38
N GLU A 9 15.96 74.29 -0.36
CA GLU A 9 14.85 74.12 0.57
C GLU A 9 13.49 74.42 -0.11
N LYS A 10 13.43 75.41 -1.01
CA LYS A 10 12.26 75.64 -1.87
C LYS A 10 11.97 74.49 -2.83
N GLU A 11 13.00 73.91 -3.45
CA GLU A 11 12.83 72.76 -4.36
C GLU A 11 12.31 71.53 -3.62
N LYS A 12 12.86 71.26 -2.43
CA LYS A 12 12.40 70.17 -1.55
C LYS A 12 10.94 70.37 -1.16
N LEU A 13 10.58 71.58 -0.73
CA LEU A 13 9.20 71.91 -0.34
C LEU A 13 8.23 71.75 -1.53
N ASN A 14 8.63 72.20 -2.73
CA ASN A 14 7.84 72.02 -3.93
C ASN A 14 7.66 70.54 -4.31
N GLN A 15 8.69 69.71 -4.14
CA GLN A 15 8.60 68.26 -4.34
C GLN A 15 7.63 67.63 -3.33
N GLU A 16 7.76 67.96 -2.05
CA GLU A 16 6.87 67.45 -1.01
C GLU A 16 5.41 67.84 -1.27
N PHE A 17 5.16 69.10 -1.65
CA PHE A 17 3.81 69.53 -2.04
C PHE A 17 3.30 68.82 -3.28
N ALA A 18 4.13 68.62 -4.30
CA ALA A 18 3.73 67.90 -5.51
C ALA A 18 3.39 66.43 -5.20
N THR A 19 4.16 65.77 -4.34
CA THR A 19 3.88 64.40 -3.89
C THR A 19 2.57 64.32 -3.11
N ILE A 20 2.34 65.25 -2.17
CA ILE A 20 1.09 65.31 -1.39
C ILE A 20 -0.10 65.56 -2.32
N LEU A 21 0.03 66.48 -3.28
CA LEU A 21 -1.04 66.79 -4.22
C LEU A 21 -1.37 65.60 -5.12
N HIS A 22 -0.35 64.84 -5.54
CA HIS A 22 -0.53 63.62 -6.32
C HIS A 22 -1.27 62.54 -5.51
N ASP A 23 -0.87 62.30 -4.25
CA ASP A 23 -1.54 61.33 -3.36
C ASP A 23 -3.00 61.74 -3.08
N ILE A 24 -3.25 63.02 -2.79
CA ILE A 24 -4.62 63.53 -2.58
C ILE A 24 -5.45 63.37 -3.85
N THR A 25 -4.91 63.70 -5.02
CA THR A 25 -5.61 63.56 -6.31
C THR A 25 -5.95 62.09 -6.57
N TYR A 26 -5.01 61.18 -6.29
CA TYR A 26 -5.23 59.74 -6.40
C TYR A 26 -6.36 59.27 -5.48
N ARG A 27 -6.31 59.62 -4.19
CA ARG A 27 -7.33 59.22 -3.21
C ARG A 27 -8.71 59.82 -3.52
N LEU A 28 -8.77 61.06 -4.00
CA LEU A 28 -10.02 61.69 -4.43
C LEU A 28 -10.63 60.97 -5.64
N ASN A 29 -9.80 60.52 -6.59
CA ASN A 29 -10.29 59.74 -7.72
C ASN A 29 -10.81 58.37 -7.28
N VAL A 30 -10.09 57.68 -6.37
CA VAL A 30 -10.56 56.43 -5.74
C VAL A 30 -11.91 56.61 -5.04
N LEU A 31 -12.09 57.71 -4.30
CA LEU A 31 -13.36 58.01 -3.62
C LEU A 31 -14.51 58.33 -4.60
N LYS A 32 -14.22 59.02 -5.71
CA LYS A 32 -15.21 59.29 -6.77
C LYS A 32 -15.63 58.02 -7.50
N GLU A 33 -14.69 57.11 -7.75
CA GLU A 33 -14.97 55.80 -8.34
C GLU A 33 -15.88 54.98 -7.41
N ALA A 34 -15.54 54.90 -6.12
CA ALA A 34 -16.34 54.20 -5.11
C ALA A 34 -17.79 54.74 -4.98
N GLY A 35 -18.01 56.04 -5.21
CA GLY A 35 -19.33 56.67 -5.14
C GLY A 35 -20.16 56.62 -6.44
N SER A 36 -19.54 56.33 -7.60
CA SER A 36 -20.20 56.41 -8.92
C SER A 36 -20.56 55.06 -9.53
N GLY A 37 -20.07 53.94 -8.98
CA GLY A 37 -20.34 52.61 -9.52
C GLY A 37 -19.70 52.35 -10.89
N ALA A 38 -18.77 53.21 -11.33
CA ALA A 38 -18.05 53.06 -12.59
C ALA A 38 -16.90 52.05 -12.43
N VAL A 39 -16.84 51.07 -13.34
CA VAL A 39 -16.18 49.77 -13.22
C VAL A 39 -14.79 49.69 -13.89
N ASP A 40 -14.07 50.80 -13.99
CA ASP A 40 -12.76 50.80 -14.67
C ASP A 40 -11.64 50.13 -13.84
N ARG A 41 -11.92 49.79 -12.57
CA ARG A 41 -11.03 49.03 -11.70
C ARG A 41 -11.80 47.85 -11.11
N VAL A 42 -11.22 46.65 -11.21
CA VAL A 42 -11.77 45.45 -10.57
C VAL A 42 -11.42 45.50 -9.08
N HIS A 43 -12.41 45.65 -8.21
CA HIS A 43 -12.21 45.48 -6.77
C HIS A 43 -12.21 43.99 -6.41
N THR A 44 -11.63 43.64 -5.27
CA THR A 44 -11.63 42.25 -4.79
C THR A 44 -13.04 41.72 -4.52
N SER A 45 -14.00 42.60 -4.19
CA SER A 45 -15.43 42.25 -4.11
C SER A 45 -16.05 41.89 -5.47
N ASP A 46 -15.51 42.42 -6.57
CA ASP A 46 -16.02 42.17 -7.93
C ASP A 46 -15.47 40.83 -8.48
N LEU A 47 -14.40 40.32 -7.87
CA LEU A 47 -13.86 39.00 -8.11
C LEU A 47 -14.74 37.96 -7.39
N ASN A 48 -15.77 37.46 -8.07
CA ASN A 48 -16.55 36.29 -7.62
C ASN A 48 -15.74 34.99 -7.75
N ILE A 49 -14.61 34.95 -7.08
CA ILE A 49 -13.70 33.80 -7.07
C ILE A 49 -14.32 32.69 -6.23
N ALA A 50 -14.37 31.50 -6.83
CA ALA A 50 -14.77 30.27 -6.14
C ALA A 50 -13.69 29.76 -5.16
N THR A 51 -12.48 30.31 -5.26
CA THR A 51 -11.32 30.01 -4.42
C THR A 51 -11.00 31.17 -3.49
N HIS A 52 -10.42 30.91 -2.33
CA HIS A 52 -9.98 31.95 -1.40
C HIS A 52 -8.80 32.75 -1.97
N MET A 53 -8.77 34.04 -1.67
CA MET A 53 -7.57 34.87 -1.82
C MET A 53 -7.28 35.61 -0.52
N LEU A 54 -6.00 35.73 -0.18
CA LEU A 54 -5.54 36.58 0.91
C LEU A 54 -5.10 37.92 0.32
N ASP A 55 -5.51 39.02 0.96
CA ASP A 55 -5.19 40.38 0.54
C ASP A 55 -4.81 41.26 1.74
N GLY A 56 -4.00 42.29 1.50
CA GLY A 56 -3.63 43.30 2.50
C GLY A 56 -2.82 42.82 3.71
N TYR A 57 -2.38 41.56 3.75
CA TYR A 57 -1.89 40.94 4.98
C TYR A 57 -0.41 41.24 5.29
N VAL A 58 -0.12 41.37 6.58
CA VAL A 58 1.24 41.30 7.14
C VAL A 58 1.28 40.12 8.11
N ILE A 59 2.25 39.21 7.92
CA ILE A 59 2.53 38.13 8.85
C ILE A 59 3.89 38.36 9.50
N ASN A 60 3.91 38.43 10.82
CA ASN A 60 5.13 38.55 11.60
C ASN A 60 5.45 37.25 12.35
N ASN A 61 6.65 36.74 12.13
CA ASN A 61 7.19 35.59 12.85
C ASN A 61 7.74 36.03 14.21
N ASN A 62 7.59 35.18 15.23
CA ASN A 62 8.04 35.42 16.59
C ASN A 62 7.50 36.73 17.20
N LYS A 63 6.24 37.06 16.89
CA LYS A 63 5.53 38.23 17.42
C LYS A 63 4.18 37.82 18.04
N PRO A 64 3.73 38.47 19.12
CA PRO A 64 4.46 39.48 19.90
C PRO A 64 5.62 38.88 20.74
N THR A 65 5.62 37.56 20.92
CA THR A 65 6.63 36.79 21.66
C THR A 65 7.25 35.70 20.79
N ALA A 66 8.43 35.22 21.16
CA ALA A 66 9.05 34.06 20.51
C ALA A 66 8.09 32.84 20.55
N GLY A 67 8.03 32.09 19.45
CA GLY A 67 7.09 30.98 19.28
C GLY A 67 5.69 31.36 18.76
N SER A 68 5.35 32.65 18.76
CA SER A 68 4.06 33.15 18.27
C SER A 68 4.13 33.68 16.84
N VAL A 69 2.98 33.69 16.18
CA VAL A 69 2.77 34.30 14.86
C VAL A 69 1.69 35.36 14.99
N GLU A 70 1.91 36.51 14.36
CA GLU A 70 0.99 37.64 14.36
C GLU A 70 0.53 37.92 12.92
N TRP A 71 -0.75 38.27 12.78
CA TRP A 71 -1.34 38.74 11.53
C TRP A 71 -1.92 40.13 11.74
N LEU A 72 -1.64 41.01 10.78
CA LEU A 72 -2.15 42.37 10.71
C LEU A 72 -2.74 42.63 9.33
N ASP A 73 -3.79 43.46 9.29
CA ASP A 73 -4.42 44.01 8.09
C ASP A 73 -4.89 42.94 7.07
N LEU A 74 -5.05 41.70 7.54
CA LEU A 74 -5.43 40.55 6.73
C LEU A 74 -6.87 40.65 6.26
N ASN A 75 -7.07 40.51 4.95
CA ASN A 75 -8.38 40.34 4.34
C ASN A 75 -8.46 38.97 3.66
N ILE A 76 -9.62 38.33 3.78
CA ILE A 76 -9.94 37.10 3.06
C ILE A 76 -11.05 37.41 2.06
N VAL A 77 -10.78 37.15 0.79
CA VAL A 77 -11.74 37.35 -0.30
C VAL A 77 -12.27 35.99 -0.70
N TYR A 78 -13.59 35.82 -0.63
CA TYR A 78 -14.25 34.56 -0.96
C TYR A 78 -15.71 34.79 -1.37
N LYS A 79 -16.16 34.14 -2.46
CA LYS A 79 -17.53 34.25 -3.00
C LYS A 79 -18.00 35.72 -3.16
N GLY A 80 -17.12 36.59 -3.67
CA GLY A 80 -17.40 38.01 -3.91
C GLY A 80 -17.51 38.87 -2.65
N THR A 81 -17.17 38.35 -1.47
CA THR A 81 -17.16 39.11 -0.21
C THR A 81 -15.76 39.23 0.34
N THR A 82 -15.38 40.44 0.76
CA THR A 82 -14.15 40.70 1.50
C THR A 82 -14.43 40.65 3.00
N TYR A 83 -13.76 39.75 3.70
CA TYR A 83 -13.80 39.61 5.15
C TYR A 83 -12.54 40.22 5.74
N THR A 84 -12.67 41.39 6.37
CA THR A 84 -11.57 42.01 7.12
C THR A 84 -11.38 41.28 8.44
N ILE A 85 -10.20 40.71 8.61
CA ILE A 85 -9.86 39.90 9.77
C ILE A 85 -9.28 40.79 10.85
N THR A 86 -9.79 40.63 12.07
CA THR A 86 -9.28 41.33 13.25
C THR A 86 -7.83 40.93 13.49
N ASN A 87 -6.96 41.93 13.65
CA ASN A 87 -5.56 41.75 14.00
C ASN A 87 -5.41 40.88 15.25
N GLY A 88 -4.44 39.97 15.23
CA GLY A 88 -4.30 38.99 16.29
C GLY A 88 -2.99 38.23 16.21
N SER A 89 -2.76 37.40 17.23
CA SER A 89 -1.60 36.52 17.28
C SER A 89 -1.91 35.24 18.02
N THR A 90 -1.10 34.20 17.78
CA THR A 90 -1.19 32.94 18.53
C THR A 90 0.14 32.20 18.55
N ALA A 91 0.38 31.46 19.62
CA ALA A 91 1.46 30.47 19.71
C ALA A 91 1.02 29.07 19.24
N MET A 92 -0.26 28.88 18.91
CA MET A 92 -0.79 27.58 18.51
C MET A 92 -0.38 27.20 17.09
N LYS A 93 -0.33 25.88 16.83
CA LYS A 93 0.22 25.31 15.60
C LYS A 93 -0.59 25.63 14.33
N TYR A 94 -1.91 25.49 14.37
CA TYR A 94 -2.77 25.67 13.18
C TYR A 94 -3.56 26.96 13.30
N VAL A 95 -3.62 27.74 12.21
CA VAL A 95 -4.42 28.96 12.11
C VAL A 95 -5.25 28.91 10.83
N TRP A 96 -6.57 29.01 10.95
CA TRP A 96 -7.50 28.87 9.83
C TRP A 96 -8.64 29.87 9.90
N TRP A 97 -9.30 30.05 8.76
CA TRP A 97 -10.54 30.77 8.66
C TRP A 97 -11.65 29.81 8.27
N GLN A 98 -12.80 29.98 8.90
CA GLN A 98 -13.94 29.09 8.75
C GLN A 98 -15.13 29.89 8.25
N PHE A 99 -15.67 29.52 7.09
CA PHE A 99 -16.81 30.21 6.50
C PHE A 99 -18.07 30.05 7.35
N ALA A 100 -18.25 28.88 7.96
CA ALA A 100 -19.39 28.61 8.84
C ALA A 100 -19.29 29.26 10.24
N ALA A 101 -18.19 29.97 10.57
CA ALA A 101 -18.05 30.61 11.88
C ALA A 101 -19.14 31.67 12.13
N THR A 102 -19.56 31.79 13.39
CA THR A 102 -20.49 32.84 13.84
C THR A 102 -19.90 34.23 13.60
N ASP A 103 -18.61 34.40 13.88
CA ASP A 103 -17.85 35.62 13.62
C ASP A 103 -16.77 35.33 12.58
N LYS A 104 -17.06 35.69 11.33
CA LYS A 104 -16.17 35.48 10.17
C LYS A 104 -15.03 36.50 10.11
N THR A 105 -14.98 37.46 11.04
CA THR A 105 -13.90 38.46 11.13
C THR A 105 -12.74 37.98 12.01
N LYS A 106 -12.78 36.73 12.50
CA LYS A 106 -11.75 36.17 13.38
C LYS A 106 -11.21 34.86 12.83
N LEU A 107 -9.90 34.70 12.93
CA LEU A 107 -9.25 33.41 12.71
C LEU A 107 -9.49 32.49 13.91
N GLN A 108 -9.54 31.20 13.60
CA GLN A 108 -9.54 30.12 14.56
C GLN A 108 -8.12 29.55 14.68
N PHE A 109 -7.77 29.00 15.85
CA PHE A 109 -6.45 28.43 16.07
C PHE A 109 -6.45 27.31 17.12
N SER A 110 -5.59 26.31 16.92
CA SER A 110 -5.47 25.13 17.79
C SER A 110 -4.14 24.40 17.59
N ASN A 111 -3.74 23.56 18.55
CA ASN A 111 -2.59 22.66 18.38
C ASN A 111 -2.93 21.37 17.62
N THR A 112 -4.22 21.02 17.55
CA THR A 112 -4.73 19.90 16.76
C THR A 112 -5.18 20.40 15.40
N LYS A 113 -4.87 19.66 14.32
CA LYS A 113 -5.31 20.02 12.97
C LYS A 113 -6.85 20.12 12.91
N PRO A 114 -7.42 21.22 12.39
CA PRO A 114 -8.86 21.37 12.28
C PRO A 114 -9.43 20.47 11.17
N THR A 115 -10.70 20.07 11.32
CA THR A 115 -11.50 19.54 10.21
C THR A 115 -12.03 20.71 9.40
N LEU A 116 -11.67 20.77 8.12
CA LEU A 116 -12.04 21.86 7.21
C LEU A 116 -12.95 21.33 6.10
N THR A 117 -13.93 22.14 5.72
CA THR A 117 -14.77 21.90 4.54
C THR A 117 -14.17 22.60 3.32
N GLN A 118 -14.79 22.44 2.14
CA GLN A 118 -14.34 23.11 0.91
C GLN A 118 -14.41 24.64 1.00
N ASP A 119 -15.30 25.17 1.85
CA ASP A 119 -15.51 26.61 2.01
C ASP A 119 -14.54 27.23 3.02
N ASP A 120 -13.80 26.41 3.76
CA ASP A 120 -12.85 26.84 4.77
C ASP A 120 -11.42 26.86 4.21
N ILE A 121 -10.53 27.57 4.90
CA ILE A 121 -9.13 27.66 4.51
C ILE A 121 -8.22 27.54 5.73
N LEU A 122 -7.26 26.61 5.69
CA LEU A 122 -6.11 26.65 6.58
C LEU A 122 -5.16 27.74 6.08
N LEU A 123 -4.98 28.84 6.82
CA LEU A 123 -4.12 29.95 6.36
C LEU A 123 -2.64 29.59 6.46
N GLY A 124 -2.26 28.96 7.57
CA GLY A 124 -0.87 28.62 7.81
C GLY A 124 -0.64 27.74 9.02
N ILE A 125 0.60 27.26 9.10
CA ILE A 125 1.10 26.45 10.20
C ILE A 125 2.22 27.20 10.88
N ASN A 126 2.11 27.37 12.19
CA ASN A 126 3.14 27.89 13.06
C ASN A 126 4.06 26.75 13.52
N GLU A 127 5.29 26.74 13.02
CA GLU A 127 6.35 25.82 13.47
C GLU A 127 7.34 26.58 14.36
N GLY A 128 6.99 26.70 15.65
CA GLY A 128 7.88 27.31 16.65
C GLY A 128 8.16 28.80 16.46
N GLY A 129 7.19 29.55 15.94
CA GLY A 129 7.28 30.99 15.65
C GLY A 129 7.55 31.33 14.19
N THR A 130 7.75 30.32 13.33
CA THR A 130 7.84 30.50 11.88
C THR A 130 6.51 30.13 11.24
N PHE A 131 5.79 31.10 10.69
CA PHE A 131 4.53 30.87 10.00
C PHE A 131 4.76 30.46 8.55
N THR A 132 4.27 29.28 8.19
CA THR A 132 4.24 28.85 6.79
C THR A 132 2.83 29.05 6.25
N LEU A 133 2.67 30.03 5.38
CA LEU A 133 1.42 30.24 4.63
C LEU A 133 1.19 29.05 3.69
N THR A 134 -0.02 28.49 3.71
CA THR A 134 -0.40 27.34 2.88
C THR A 134 -0.65 27.69 1.42
N MET A 135 -0.92 28.98 1.12
CA MET A 135 -1.25 29.50 -0.21
C MET A 135 -0.11 30.29 -0.91
N ALA A 136 1.11 30.26 -0.38
CA ALA A 136 2.18 31.12 -0.90
C ALA A 136 2.72 30.61 -2.27
N PRO A 137 2.82 31.48 -3.32
CA PRO A 137 3.44 31.12 -4.59
C PRO A 137 4.89 30.64 -4.40
N GLY A 138 5.25 29.52 -5.03
CA GLY A 138 6.62 28.99 -5.01
C GLY A 138 7.08 28.40 -3.66
N LYS A 139 6.17 28.18 -2.72
CA LYS A 139 6.42 27.42 -1.49
C LYS A 139 5.67 26.10 -1.54
N MET A 140 6.31 25.03 -1.08
CA MET A 140 5.66 23.72 -0.95
C MET A 140 4.67 23.79 0.22
N THR A 141 3.41 23.48 -0.03
CA THR A 141 2.42 23.28 1.04
C THR A 141 2.91 22.17 1.96
N PRO A 142 3.09 22.42 3.28
CA PRO A 142 3.52 21.38 4.21
C PRO A 142 2.52 20.22 4.20
N GLY A 143 2.99 18.98 4.33
CA GLY A 143 2.10 17.81 4.34
C GLY A 143 1.01 17.89 5.44
N GLY A 144 1.32 18.51 6.58
CA GLY A 144 0.36 18.75 7.66
C GLY A 144 -0.76 19.74 7.32
N ALA A 145 -0.62 20.51 6.22
CA ALA A 145 -1.63 21.44 5.72
C ALA A 145 -2.56 20.81 4.68
N LEU A 146 -2.24 19.64 4.14
CA LEU A 146 -3.10 18.92 3.21
C LEU A 146 -4.32 18.41 3.96
N MET A 147 -5.54 18.62 3.44
CA MET A 147 -6.74 18.05 4.03
C MET A 147 -6.79 16.54 3.76
N ASP A 148 -7.47 15.79 4.62
CA ASP A 148 -7.59 14.34 4.43
C ASP A 148 -8.36 14.06 3.13
N GLY A 149 -7.79 13.23 2.27
CA GLY A 149 -8.36 12.93 0.95
C GLY A 149 -8.22 14.05 -0.10
N SER A 150 -7.56 15.17 0.20
CA SER A 150 -7.37 16.26 -0.78
C SER A 150 -6.36 15.93 -1.89
N VAL A 151 -5.60 14.86 -1.72
CA VAL A 151 -4.68 14.34 -2.74
C VAL A 151 -5.36 13.13 -3.38
N GLY A 152 -5.96 13.32 -4.55
CA GLY A 152 -6.60 12.29 -5.34
C GLY A 152 -5.65 11.68 -6.38
N SER A 153 -6.23 11.08 -7.42
CA SER A 153 -5.51 10.31 -8.44
C SER A 153 -4.74 11.15 -9.47
N GLY A 154 -4.88 12.49 -9.47
CA GLY A 154 -4.22 13.38 -10.43
C GLY A 154 -3.24 14.36 -9.78
N GLU A 155 -3.30 14.52 -8.47
CA GLU A 155 -2.56 15.52 -7.70
C GLU A 155 -1.09 15.12 -7.49
N LEU A 156 -0.78 13.83 -7.63
CA LEU A 156 0.58 13.30 -7.58
C LEU A 156 1.09 13.03 -8.99
N GLY A 157 2.04 13.85 -9.44
CA GLY A 157 2.77 13.59 -10.68
C GLY A 157 3.56 12.28 -10.64
N ALA A 158 3.94 11.77 -11.81
CA ALA A 158 4.79 10.59 -11.91
C ALA A 158 6.10 10.78 -11.12
N GLY A 159 6.43 9.79 -10.26
CA GLY A 159 7.60 9.85 -9.38
C GLY A 159 7.47 10.80 -8.18
N ALA A 160 6.31 11.40 -7.93
CA ALA A 160 6.08 12.25 -6.76
C ALA A 160 6.27 11.49 -5.44
N VAL A 161 5.96 10.18 -5.43
CA VAL A 161 6.23 9.27 -4.31
C VAL A 161 7.34 8.31 -4.74
N THR A 162 8.53 8.51 -4.18
CA THR A 162 9.69 7.61 -4.37
C THR A 162 9.84 6.71 -3.15
N GLU A 163 10.67 5.67 -3.25
CA GLU A 163 10.95 4.76 -2.13
C GLU A 163 11.38 5.52 -0.86
N ALA A 164 12.27 6.51 -0.98
CA ALA A 164 12.73 7.31 0.15
C ALA A 164 11.62 8.13 0.84
N LYS A 165 10.47 8.34 0.18
CA LYS A 165 9.30 9.03 0.75
C LYS A 165 8.34 8.07 1.45
N ILE A 166 8.53 6.76 1.32
CA ILE A 166 7.74 5.73 1.98
C ILE A 166 8.55 5.23 3.18
N ALA A 167 8.05 5.50 4.39
CA ALA A 167 8.71 5.01 5.59
C ALA A 167 8.72 3.47 5.64
N ASN A 168 9.72 2.90 6.31
CA ASN A 168 9.78 1.45 6.54
C ASN A 168 8.48 0.95 7.18
N LEU A 169 7.93 -0.15 6.66
CA LEU A 169 6.67 -0.77 7.11
C LEU A 169 5.42 0.13 6.93
N ALA A 170 5.51 1.25 6.20
CA ALA A 170 4.37 2.12 5.97
C ALA A 170 3.27 1.45 5.14
N ILE A 171 3.61 0.50 4.26
CA ILE A 171 2.65 -0.27 3.47
C ILE A 171 2.36 -1.58 4.20
N THR A 172 1.27 -1.59 4.95
CA THR A 172 0.75 -2.75 5.69
C THR A 172 -0.20 -3.56 4.82
N ALA A 173 -0.50 -4.82 5.20
CA ALA A 173 -1.43 -5.68 4.46
C ALA A 173 -2.78 -4.99 4.17
N GLY A 174 -3.39 -4.33 5.16
CA GLY A 174 -4.67 -3.62 4.97
C GLY A 174 -4.62 -2.38 4.06
N LYS A 175 -3.45 -1.98 3.56
CA LYS A 175 -3.28 -0.91 2.55
C LYS A 175 -3.12 -1.48 1.13
N ILE A 176 -3.08 -2.81 1.00
CA ILE A 176 -2.92 -3.52 -0.26
C ILE A 176 -4.24 -4.26 -0.49
N ASP A 177 -4.99 -3.83 -1.50
CA ASP A 177 -6.23 -4.50 -1.87
C ASP A 177 -5.97 -5.94 -2.36
N ASP A 178 -6.97 -6.80 -2.20
CA ASP A 178 -6.91 -8.18 -2.67
C ASP A 178 -6.65 -8.23 -4.19
N GLY A 179 -5.64 -9.00 -4.59
CA GLY A 179 -5.22 -9.11 -5.99
C GLY A 179 -4.39 -7.93 -6.51
N ALA A 180 -4.11 -6.90 -5.69
CA ALA A 180 -3.27 -5.77 -6.11
C ALA A 180 -1.83 -6.20 -6.46
N ILE A 181 -1.32 -7.26 -5.84
CA ILE A 181 -0.01 -7.86 -6.16
C ILE A 181 -0.21 -9.03 -7.13
N THR A 182 -0.05 -8.73 -8.43
CA THR A 182 -0.10 -9.72 -9.52
C THR A 182 1.25 -10.39 -9.72
N GLU A 183 1.28 -11.50 -10.45
CA GLU A 183 2.53 -12.26 -10.75
C GLU A 183 3.63 -11.36 -11.32
N THR A 184 3.28 -10.46 -12.24
CA THR A 184 4.21 -9.50 -12.87
C THR A 184 4.80 -8.46 -11.92
N LYS A 185 4.17 -8.23 -10.75
CA LYS A 185 4.66 -7.31 -9.72
C LYS A 185 5.61 -8.00 -8.73
N ILE A 186 5.69 -9.33 -8.75
CA ILE A 186 6.63 -10.10 -7.93
C ILE A 186 7.87 -10.35 -8.78
N GLY A 187 8.95 -9.64 -8.46
CA GLY A 187 10.24 -9.82 -9.12
C GLY A 187 10.79 -11.25 -8.96
N SER A 188 11.66 -11.66 -9.88
CA SER A 188 12.32 -12.97 -9.78
C SER A 188 13.07 -13.10 -8.45
N ASN A 189 12.92 -14.25 -7.79
CA ASN A 189 13.49 -14.53 -6.46
C ASN A 189 13.01 -13.62 -5.32
N ALA A 190 11.94 -12.82 -5.53
CA ALA A 190 11.39 -11.97 -4.48
C ALA A 190 10.81 -12.80 -3.32
N VAL A 191 10.26 -13.99 -3.59
CA VAL A 191 9.80 -14.94 -2.58
C VAL A 191 10.84 -16.06 -2.45
N THR A 192 11.71 -15.95 -1.45
CA THR A 192 12.70 -16.98 -1.11
C THR A 192 12.13 -17.95 -0.09
N GLY A 193 12.79 -19.11 0.11
CA GLY A 193 12.33 -20.10 1.10
C GLY A 193 12.16 -19.52 2.51
N ALA A 194 13.02 -18.59 2.93
CA ALA A 194 12.90 -17.93 4.24
C ALA A 194 11.66 -17.03 4.39
N LYS A 195 11.06 -16.60 3.28
CA LYS A 195 9.81 -15.81 3.25
C LYS A 195 8.56 -16.69 3.26
N ILE A 196 8.72 -18.01 3.10
CA ILE A 196 7.63 -18.99 3.12
C ILE A 196 7.64 -19.63 4.51
N LEU A 197 6.56 -19.41 5.26
CA LEU A 197 6.41 -20.02 6.58
C LEU A 197 6.27 -21.55 6.47
N ASN A 198 6.71 -22.26 7.51
CA ASN A 198 6.51 -23.71 7.61
C ASN A 198 5.02 -24.04 7.54
N GLY A 199 4.65 -24.95 6.63
CA GLY A 199 3.26 -25.34 6.41
C GLY A 199 2.44 -24.37 5.55
N ALA A 200 3.00 -23.27 5.06
CA ALA A 200 2.27 -22.33 4.18
C ALA A 200 1.91 -22.97 2.82
N VAL A 201 2.74 -23.90 2.33
CA VAL A 201 2.46 -24.69 1.13
C VAL A 201 1.85 -26.02 1.56
N VAL A 202 0.53 -26.11 1.48
CA VAL A 202 -0.22 -27.34 1.72
C VAL A 202 -0.54 -28.05 0.40
N ALA A 203 -1.02 -29.30 0.48
CA ALA A 203 -1.21 -30.15 -0.69
C ALA A 203 -2.14 -29.55 -1.77
N ASP A 204 -3.19 -28.82 -1.40
CA ASP A 204 -4.12 -28.19 -2.34
C ASP A 204 -3.49 -27.01 -3.13
N LYS A 205 -2.36 -26.47 -2.66
CA LYS A 205 -1.58 -25.43 -3.36
C LYS A 205 -0.57 -26.01 -4.34
N LEU A 206 -0.35 -27.33 -4.31
CA LEU A 206 0.54 -28.01 -5.26
C LEU A 206 -0.29 -28.57 -6.41
N GLY A 207 -0.11 -28.00 -7.59
CA GLY A 207 -0.69 -28.55 -8.82
C GLY A 207 -0.13 -29.95 -9.13
N THR A 208 -0.89 -30.73 -9.90
CA THR A 208 -0.45 -32.04 -10.39
C THR A 208 0.89 -31.92 -11.12
N GLY A 209 1.88 -32.71 -10.70
CA GLY A 209 3.22 -32.69 -11.30
C GLY A 209 4.13 -31.54 -10.83
N ALA A 210 3.69 -30.68 -9.91
CA ALA A 210 4.51 -29.60 -9.37
C ALA A 210 5.79 -30.11 -8.67
N VAL A 211 5.69 -31.28 -8.00
CA VAL A 211 6.83 -31.98 -7.42
C VAL A 211 7.23 -33.12 -8.35
N THR A 212 8.28 -32.90 -9.15
CA THR A 212 8.85 -33.94 -10.02
C THR A 212 9.90 -34.76 -9.27
N ALA A 213 10.25 -35.94 -9.78
CA ALA A 213 11.22 -36.84 -9.13
C ALA A 213 12.57 -36.15 -8.82
N GLY A 214 13.05 -35.29 -9.73
CA GLY A 214 14.30 -34.53 -9.52
C GLY A 214 14.23 -33.45 -8.44
N LYS A 215 13.03 -33.11 -7.94
CA LYS A 215 12.81 -32.17 -6.83
C LYS A 215 12.73 -32.87 -5.48
N ILE A 216 12.62 -34.20 -5.46
CA ILE A 216 12.59 -35.01 -4.24
C ILE A 216 14.03 -35.36 -3.89
N GLY A 217 14.53 -34.81 -2.78
CA GLY A 217 15.87 -35.12 -2.28
C GLY A 217 16.01 -36.61 -1.91
N ALA A 218 17.24 -37.13 -1.98
CA ALA A 218 17.52 -38.49 -1.55
C ALA A 218 17.10 -38.71 -0.09
N GLY A 219 16.34 -39.76 0.18
CA GLY A 219 15.82 -40.07 1.53
C GLY A 219 14.63 -39.22 2.00
N ALA A 220 14.17 -38.25 1.20
CA ALA A 220 12.97 -37.47 1.54
C ALA A 220 11.70 -38.32 1.59
N VAL A 221 11.64 -39.36 0.74
CA VAL A 221 10.66 -40.44 0.83
C VAL A 221 11.35 -41.63 1.51
N ASN A 222 10.95 -41.91 2.75
CA ASN A 222 11.51 -42.99 3.55
C ASN A 222 10.49 -44.10 3.84
N ASN A 223 10.93 -45.12 4.57
CA ASN A 223 10.13 -46.29 4.92
C ASN A 223 8.80 -45.94 5.62
N ALA A 224 8.77 -44.90 6.48
CA ALA A 224 7.53 -44.47 7.12
C ALA A 224 6.53 -43.90 6.09
N ASN A 225 7.02 -43.26 5.03
CA ASN A 225 6.18 -42.76 3.95
C ASN A 225 5.66 -43.91 3.05
N LEU A 226 6.51 -44.89 2.71
CA LEU A 226 6.20 -45.95 1.73
C LEU A 226 5.41 -47.13 2.30
N PHE A 227 5.59 -47.47 3.58
CA PHE A 227 4.98 -48.66 4.19
C PHE A 227 3.67 -48.38 4.93
N THR A 228 3.14 -47.16 4.83
CA THR A 228 1.75 -46.92 5.22
C THR A 228 0.83 -47.72 4.30
N SER A 229 -0.12 -48.47 4.88
CA SER A 229 -1.02 -49.35 4.13
C SER A 229 -1.72 -48.58 3.00
N GLY A 230 -1.64 -49.11 1.78
CA GLY A 230 -2.27 -48.53 0.59
C GLY A 230 -1.43 -47.52 -0.20
N VAL A 231 -0.25 -47.11 0.30
CA VAL A 231 0.62 -46.17 -0.43
C VAL A 231 1.27 -46.81 -1.66
N VAL A 232 1.80 -48.03 -1.52
CA VAL A 232 2.30 -48.82 -2.66
C VAL A 232 1.21 -49.80 -3.10
N GLY A 233 0.29 -49.32 -3.94
CA GLY A 233 -0.76 -50.13 -4.55
C GLY A 233 -0.31 -50.94 -5.76
N SER A 234 -1.20 -51.77 -6.32
CA SER A 234 -0.92 -52.61 -7.49
C SER A 234 -0.55 -51.82 -8.76
N THR A 235 -0.99 -50.56 -8.87
CA THR A 235 -0.65 -49.66 -9.97
C THR A 235 0.68 -48.93 -9.76
N ALA A 236 1.18 -48.88 -8.53
CA ALA A 236 2.45 -48.23 -8.21
C ALA A 236 3.67 -49.11 -8.61
N LEU A 237 3.46 -50.42 -8.74
CA LEU A 237 4.49 -51.38 -9.13
C LEU A 237 4.30 -51.77 -10.60
N GLY A 238 5.18 -51.28 -11.46
CA GLY A 238 5.22 -51.73 -12.86
C GLY A 238 5.59 -53.22 -12.98
N THR A 239 5.29 -53.81 -14.14
CA THR A 239 5.69 -55.19 -14.46
C THR A 239 7.18 -55.40 -14.26
N GLY A 240 7.57 -56.41 -13.47
CA GLY A 240 8.97 -56.70 -13.15
C GLY A 240 9.61 -55.78 -12.11
N ALA A 241 8.86 -54.86 -11.50
CA ALA A 241 9.38 -53.99 -10.43
C ALA A 241 9.85 -54.79 -9.21
N VAL A 242 9.19 -55.90 -8.89
CA VAL A 242 9.59 -56.84 -7.83
C VAL A 242 10.25 -58.06 -8.49
N THR A 243 11.58 -58.12 -8.46
CA THR A 243 12.36 -59.26 -8.95
C THR A 243 12.72 -60.19 -7.80
N ALA A 244 13.13 -61.44 -8.09
CA ALA A 244 13.49 -62.41 -7.05
C ALA A 244 14.54 -61.86 -6.06
N GLY A 245 15.53 -61.10 -6.55
CA GLY A 245 16.55 -60.47 -5.69
C GLY A 245 16.05 -59.33 -4.79
N LYS A 246 14.84 -58.81 -5.02
CA LYS A 246 14.19 -57.80 -4.17
C LYS A 246 13.30 -58.42 -3.08
N ILE A 247 13.07 -59.73 -3.13
CA ILE A 247 12.29 -60.47 -2.13
C ILE A 247 13.29 -61.10 -1.17
N ALA A 248 13.25 -60.67 0.10
CA ALA A 248 14.09 -61.28 1.13
C ALA A 248 13.70 -62.77 1.35
N SER A 249 14.67 -63.59 1.76
CA SER A 249 14.41 -64.99 2.10
C SER A 249 13.33 -65.09 3.17
N GLY A 250 12.30 -65.92 2.93
CA GLY A 250 11.16 -66.09 3.83
C GLY A 250 10.13 -64.95 3.83
N ALA A 251 10.34 -63.88 3.03
CA ALA A 251 9.37 -62.77 2.95
C ALA A 251 8.02 -63.21 2.34
N VAL A 252 8.03 -64.21 1.47
CA VAL A 252 6.84 -64.91 0.99
C VAL A 252 6.73 -66.22 1.75
N ASN A 253 5.71 -66.34 2.60
CA ASN A 253 5.46 -67.51 3.44
C ASN A 253 4.11 -68.17 3.12
N ASN A 254 3.78 -69.24 3.85
CA ASN A 254 2.54 -70.00 3.70
C ASN A 254 1.29 -69.11 3.75
N SER A 255 1.25 -68.09 4.61
CA SER A 255 0.12 -67.15 4.66
C SER A 255 -0.01 -66.30 3.39
N ASN A 256 1.10 -66.04 2.69
CA ASN A 256 1.09 -65.32 1.41
C ASN A 256 0.69 -66.22 0.23
N ILE A 257 1.07 -67.50 0.27
CA ILE A 257 0.90 -68.48 -0.82
C ILE A 257 -0.45 -69.21 -0.73
N PHE A 258 -0.93 -69.50 0.48
CA PHE A 258 -2.15 -70.27 0.72
C PHE A 258 -3.37 -69.40 1.04
N SER A 259 -3.22 -68.06 0.98
CA SER A 259 -4.39 -67.20 0.88
C SER A 259 -5.14 -67.58 -0.41
N SER A 260 -6.42 -67.93 -0.29
CA SER A 260 -7.21 -68.68 -1.27
C SER A 260 -6.93 -68.29 -2.73
N GLY A 261 -6.35 -69.22 -3.51
CA GLY A 261 -6.29 -69.14 -4.97
C GLY A 261 -4.98 -68.62 -5.60
N VAL A 262 -3.97 -68.26 -4.82
CA VAL A 262 -2.66 -67.80 -5.37
C VAL A 262 -1.92 -68.91 -6.11
N VAL A 263 -1.90 -70.13 -5.57
CA VAL A 263 -1.42 -71.33 -6.28
C VAL A 263 -2.62 -72.16 -6.69
N ASN A 264 -3.02 -72.01 -7.95
CA ASN A 264 -4.12 -72.75 -8.56
C ASN A 264 -3.62 -73.53 -9.79
N GLY A 265 -4.51 -74.25 -10.48
CA GLY A 265 -4.16 -75.08 -11.65
C GLY A 265 -3.57 -74.31 -12.83
N THR A 266 -3.73 -72.97 -12.92
CA THR A 266 -3.07 -72.15 -13.94
C THR A 266 -1.74 -71.57 -13.47
N ALA A 267 -1.54 -71.45 -12.14
CA ALA A 267 -0.28 -71.03 -11.54
C ALA A 267 0.79 -72.14 -11.59
N ILE A 268 0.37 -73.40 -11.57
CA ILE A 268 1.24 -74.57 -11.77
C ILE A 268 1.14 -74.99 -13.24
N GLY A 269 2.11 -74.59 -14.07
CA GLY A 269 2.14 -74.99 -15.47
C GLY A 269 2.27 -76.50 -15.67
N ASP A 270 1.86 -77.00 -16.84
CA ASP A 270 1.98 -78.41 -17.21
C ASP A 270 3.42 -78.91 -17.08
N GLY A 271 3.61 -80.05 -16.40
CA GLY A 271 4.93 -80.62 -16.12
C GLY A 271 5.76 -79.86 -15.08
N ALA A 272 5.25 -78.78 -14.47
CA ALA A 272 5.97 -78.06 -13.42
C ALA A 272 6.20 -78.93 -12.17
N VAL A 273 5.30 -79.85 -11.86
CA VAL A 273 5.50 -80.88 -10.83
C VAL A 273 6.00 -82.16 -11.49
N THR A 274 7.32 -82.34 -11.53
CA THR A 274 7.96 -83.54 -12.09
C THR A 274 8.05 -84.65 -11.03
N THR A 275 8.28 -85.89 -11.46
CA THR A 275 8.47 -87.04 -10.54
C THR A 275 9.57 -86.80 -9.52
N GLY A 276 10.65 -86.09 -9.89
CA GLY A 276 11.73 -85.72 -8.96
C GLY A 276 11.34 -84.66 -7.91
N LYS A 277 10.23 -83.94 -8.10
CA LYS A 277 9.69 -82.97 -7.13
C LYS A 277 8.68 -83.60 -6.16
N ILE A 278 8.24 -84.84 -6.43
CA ILE A 278 7.34 -85.61 -5.57
C ILE A 278 8.19 -86.66 -4.84
N GLY A 279 8.33 -86.52 -3.52
CA GLY A 279 9.02 -87.53 -2.71
C GLY A 279 8.30 -88.89 -2.73
N ALA A 280 9.03 -89.98 -2.50
CA ALA A 280 8.42 -91.30 -2.37
C ALA A 280 7.36 -91.28 -1.24
N GLY A 281 6.14 -91.71 -1.55
CA GLY A 281 5.01 -91.69 -0.61
C GLY A 281 4.40 -90.32 -0.32
N ALA A 282 4.81 -89.25 -1.02
CA ALA A 282 4.28 -87.90 -0.77
C ALA A 282 2.80 -87.70 -1.21
N VAL A 283 2.29 -88.59 -2.06
CA VAL A 283 0.88 -88.63 -2.48
C VAL A 283 0.25 -89.88 -1.88
N ALA A 284 -0.73 -89.69 -0.99
CA ALA A 284 -1.47 -90.79 -0.39
C ALA A 284 -2.40 -91.47 -1.41
N GLU A 285 -2.64 -92.78 -1.23
CA GLU A 285 -3.45 -93.58 -2.16
C GLU A 285 -4.88 -93.02 -2.34
N ASP A 286 -5.46 -92.45 -1.27
CA ASP A 286 -6.77 -91.79 -1.30
C ASP A 286 -6.82 -90.51 -2.15
N LYS A 287 -5.66 -90.02 -2.62
CA LYS A 287 -5.53 -88.87 -3.54
C LYS A 287 -5.31 -89.27 -4.99
N LEU A 288 -5.16 -90.55 -5.28
CA LEU A 288 -5.04 -91.07 -6.64
C LEU A 288 -6.42 -91.57 -7.11
N ASN A 289 -6.86 -91.13 -8.29
CA ASN A 289 -8.04 -91.73 -8.93
C ASN A 289 -7.67 -93.09 -9.52
N MET A 290 -7.59 -94.10 -8.66
CA MET A 290 -7.22 -95.47 -9.03
C MET A 290 -8.38 -96.26 -9.65
N ALA A 291 -9.60 -95.71 -9.65
CA ALA A 291 -10.82 -96.41 -10.06
C ALA A 291 -10.93 -96.68 -11.57
N THR A 292 -10.11 -96.04 -12.42
CA THR A 292 -10.25 -96.11 -13.88
C THR A 292 -9.06 -96.70 -14.63
N HIS A 293 -7.95 -97.06 -13.97
CA HIS A 293 -6.69 -97.37 -14.69
C HIS A 293 -5.92 -98.61 -14.22
N PHE A 294 -6.56 -99.54 -13.49
CA PHE A 294 -5.99 -100.88 -13.27
C PHE A 294 -6.92 -101.94 -13.84
N LEU A 295 -6.84 -102.14 -15.17
CA LEU A 295 -7.15 -103.46 -15.73
C LEU A 295 -5.79 -104.15 -15.94
N PHE A 296 -5.56 -105.22 -15.17
CA PHE A 296 -4.47 -106.16 -15.38
C PHE A 296 -4.70 -106.98 -16.66
#